data_AF-K3WR10-F1
#
_entry.id   AF-K3WR10-F1
#
_cell.length_a   1.000
_cell.length_b   1.000
_cell.length_c   1.000
_cell.angle_alpha   90.00
_cell.angle_beta   90.00
_cell.angle_gamma   90.00
#
_symmetry.space_group_name_H-M   'P 1'
#
loop_
_entity.id
_entity.type
_entity.pdbx_description
1 polymer ?
#
loop_
_entity_poly.entity_id
_entity_poly.type
_entity_poly.pdbx_seq_one_letter_code
_entity_poly.pdbx_strand_id
1 'polypeptide(L)'
;MGSKPFLTGEDLKIAFNLFCCVYGIGTLGMPANFSRAGPVLATIALLFMAFANVYSSVVISKVMLTAPRSVKTYSDLGEFCMGKTGRYLVVIFQMANCLLVPCAFLVLGGTLLTSLFPDTFKTR
;
A
#
# COMPACT_ATOMS: atom_id res chain seq x y z
N MET A 1 -22.20 -28.71 -6.20
CA MET A 1 -21.55 -27.41 -5.94
C MET A 1 -20.07 -27.59 -6.22
N GLY A 2 -19.66 -27.37 -7.47
CA GLY A 2 -18.35 -27.82 -7.99
C GLY A 2 -17.17 -27.24 -7.22
N SER A 3 -16.21 -28.11 -6.88
CA SER A 3 -14.91 -27.76 -6.31
C SER A 3 -14.19 -26.83 -7.27
N LYS A 4 -14.28 -25.52 -7.05
CA LYS A 4 -13.40 -24.56 -7.72
C LYS A 4 -11.98 -24.80 -7.20
N PRO A 5 -10.96 -24.94 -8.05
CA PRO A 5 -9.59 -25.09 -7.59
C PRO A 5 -9.27 -23.90 -6.66
N PHE A 6 -8.75 -24.21 -5.47
CA PHE A 6 -8.53 -23.23 -4.41
C PHE A 6 -7.42 -22.22 -4.76
N LEU A 7 -6.63 -22.51 -5.81
CA LEU A 7 -5.56 -21.66 -6.31
C LEU A 7 -5.30 -21.97 -7.81
N THR A 8 -5.68 -21.07 -8.70
CA THR A 8 -5.31 -21.13 -10.12
C THR A 8 -3.93 -20.48 -10.31
N GLY A 9 -3.19 -20.85 -11.35
CA GLY A 9 -1.92 -20.19 -11.68
C GLY A 9 -2.04 -18.67 -11.91
N GLU A 10 -3.21 -18.20 -12.35
CA GLU A 10 -3.53 -16.77 -12.43
C GLU A 10 -3.65 -16.11 -11.04
N ASP A 11 -4.29 -16.79 -10.08
CA ASP A 11 -4.44 -16.29 -8.71
C ASP A 11 -3.07 -16.11 -8.03
N LEU A 12 -2.13 -17.03 -8.28
CA LEU A 12 -0.75 -16.93 -7.78
C LEU A 12 0.00 -15.74 -8.39
N LYS A 13 -0.15 -15.49 -9.70
CA LYS A 13 0.45 -14.31 -10.36
C LYS A 13 -0.08 -13.00 -9.78
N ILE A 14 -1.39 -12.92 -9.54
CA ILE A 14 -2.02 -11.74 -8.94
C ILE A 14 -1.52 -11.55 -7.50
N ALA A 15 -1.46 -12.63 -6.71
CA ALA A 15 -0.94 -12.58 -5.34
C ALA A 15 0.52 -12.14 -5.28
N PHE A 16 1.37 -12.63 -6.19
CA PHE A 16 2.77 -12.21 -6.28
C PHE A 16 2.92 -10.75 -6.62
N ASN A 17 2.13 -10.24 -7.58
CA ASN A 17 2.15 -8.83 -7.92
C ASN A 17 1.70 -7.95 -6.75
N LEU A 18 0.62 -8.36 -6.07
CA LEU A 18 0.15 -7.67 -4.86
C LEU A 18 1.24 -7.66 -3.77
N PHE A 19 1.92 -8.78 -3.55
CA PHE A 19 3.02 -8.88 -2.60
C PHE A 19 4.14 -7.90 -2.95
N CYS A 20 4.57 -7.85 -4.22
CA CYS A 20 5.60 -6.93 -4.69
C CYS A 20 5.19 -5.46 -4.48
N CYS A 21 3.92 -5.12 -4.71
CA CYS A 21 3.42 -3.75 -4.47
C CYS A 21 3.37 -3.38 -2.98
N VAL A 22 3.08 -4.33 -2.09
CA VAL A 22 2.96 -4.09 -0.63
C VAL A 22 4.33 -4.09 0.05
N TYR A 23 5.24 -4.98 -0.37
CA TYR A 23 6.61 -5.04 0.13
C TYR A 23 7.46 -3.95 -0.53
N GLY A 24 7.26 -2.73 -0.08
CA GLY A 24 8.02 -1.57 -0.51
C GLY A 24 8.76 -0.90 0.63
N ILE A 25 8.96 0.41 0.48
CA ILE A 25 9.69 1.24 1.42
C ILE A 25 9.17 1.27 2.86
N GLY A 26 7.90 0.94 3.06
CA GLY A 26 7.31 0.85 4.39
C GLY A 26 8.07 -0.13 5.30
N THR A 27 8.59 -1.23 4.75
CA THR A 27 9.38 -2.22 5.50
C THR A 27 10.77 -1.68 5.87
N LEU A 28 11.39 -0.90 4.98
CA LEU A 28 12.69 -0.26 5.23
C LEU A 28 12.63 0.78 6.36
N GLY A 29 11.50 1.48 6.50
CA GLY A 29 11.28 2.46 7.56
C GLY A 29 10.84 1.87 8.91
N MET A 30 10.36 0.62 8.94
CA MET A 30 9.83 0.01 10.17
C MET A 30 10.84 -0.06 11.33
N PRO A 31 12.10 -0.48 11.15
CA PRO A 31 13.07 -0.53 12.25
C PRO A 31 13.32 0.84 12.89
N ALA A 32 13.42 1.90 12.08
CA ALA A 32 13.59 3.27 12.57
C ALA A 32 12.35 3.74 13.35
N ASN A 33 11.15 3.39 12.88
CA ASN A 33 9.89 3.71 13.57
C ASN A 33 9.78 2.97 14.91
N PHE A 34 10.16 1.69 14.97
CA PHE A 34 10.19 0.90 16.20
C PHE A 34 11.20 1.44 17.22
N SER A 35 12.38 1.88 16.76
CA SER A 35 13.39 2.52 17.61
C SER A 35 12.90 3.82 18.24
N ARG A 36 12.11 4.62 17.50
CA ARG A 36 11.57 5.90 17.98
C ARG A 36 10.32 5.78 18.87
N ALA A 37 9.38 4.92 18.51
CA ALA A 37 8.11 4.76 19.23
C ALA A 37 8.19 3.76 20.40
N GLY A 38 9.21 2.91 20.43
CA GLY A 38 9.33 1.80 21.36
C GLY A 38 8.55 0.55 20.91
N PRO A 39 8.99 -0.65 21.32
CA PRO A 39 8.49 -1.91 20.76
C PRO A 39 7.00 -2.14 21.05
N VAL A 40 6.53 -1.79 22.25
CA VAL A 40 5.13 -2.04 22.66
C VAL A 40 4.15 -1.19 21.85
N LEU A 41 4.37 0.13 21.77
CA LEU A 41 3.50 1.04 21.03
C LEU A 41 3.55 0.80 19.53
N ALA A 42 4.74 0.53 18.99
CA ALA A 42 4.91 0.21 17.58
C ALA A 42 4.19 -1.09 17.19
N THR A 43 4.25 -2.15 18.01
CA THR A 43 3.53 -3.40 17.76
C THR A 43 2.01 -3.21 17.82
N ILE A 44 1.49 -2.47 18.81
CA ILE A 44 0.05 -2.19 18.90
C ILE A 44 -0.43 -1.40 17.68
N ALA A 45 0.30 -0.35 17.30
CA ALA A 45 -0.03 0.47 16.13
C ALA A 45 0.04 -0.35 14.82
N LEU A 46 1.05 -1.21 14.68
CA LEU A 46 1.22 -2.09 13.52
C LEU A 46 0.07 -3.09 13.40
N LEU A 47 -0.33 -3.73 14.50
CA LEU A 47 -1.47 -4.65 14.52
C LEU A 47 -2.76 -3.92 14.17
N PHE A 48 -3.02 -2.76 14.77
CA PHE A 48 -4.20 -1.95 14.47
C PHE A 48 -4.26 -1.56 12.98
N MET A 49 -3.16 -1.07 12.43
CA MET A 49 -3.06 -0.74 11.00
C MET A 49 -3.24 -1.97 10.11
N ALA A 50 -2.67 -3.12 10.49
CA ALA A 50 -2.84 -4.36 9.72
C ALA A 50 -4.32 -4.76 9.65
N PHE A 51 -5.02 -4.78 10.78
CA PHE A 51 -6.46 -5.09 10.81
C PHE A 51 -7.29 -4.08 10.02
N ALA A 52 -7.01 -2.77 10.17
CA ALA A 52 -7.72 -1.73 9.44
C ALA A 52 -7.54 -1.85 7.92
N ASN A 53 -6.31 -2.11 7.45
CA ASN A 53 -6.03 -2.29 6.03
C ASN A 53 -6.69 -3.57 5.48
N VAL A 54 -6.58 -4.69 6.17
CA VAL A 54 -7.24 -5.95 5.75
C VAL A 54 -8.75 -5.79 5.70
N TYR A 55 -9.35 -5.18 6.72
CA TYR A 55 -10.78 -4.90 6.74
C TYR A 55 -11.20 -4.02 5.56
N SER A 56 -10.47 -2.92 5.31
CA SER A 56 -10.72 -2.04 4.18
C SER A 56 -10.65 -2.79 2.84
N SER A 57 -9.62 -3.62 2.63
CA SER A 57 -9.50 -4.43 1.42
C SER A 57 -10.69 -5.38 1.23
N VAL A 58 -11.16 -6.03 2.29
CA VAL A 58 -12.33 -6.92 2.23
C VAL A 58 -13.59 -6.14 1.88
N VAL A 59 -13.83 -4.98 2.52
CA VAL A 59 -15.00 -4.14 2.23
C VAL A 59 -14.97 -3.65 0.79
N ILE A 60 -13.82 -3.19 0.28
CA ILE A 60 -13.67 -2.78 -1.12
C ILE A 60 -13.98 -3.94 -2.06
N SER A 61 -13.49 -5.15 -1.79
CA SER A 61 -13.83 -6.34 -2.59
C SER A 61 -15.33 -6.63 -2.56
N LYS A 62 -16.01 -6.51 -1.41
CA LYS A 62 -17.46 -6.71 -1.31
C LYS A 62 -18.25 -5.67 -2.11
N VAL A 63 -17.83 -4.41 -2.04
CA VAL A 63 -18.43 -3.32 -2.83
C VAL A 63 -18.23 -3.57 -4.32
N MET A 64 -17.02 -3.99 -4.73
CA MET A 64 -16.69 -4.25 -6.12
C MET A 64 -17.48 -5.44 -6.71
N LEU A 65 -17.90 -6.42 -5.88
CA LEU A 65 -18.81 -7.49 -6.30
C LEU A 65 -20.25 -7.02 -6.53
N THR A 66 -20.66 -5.91 -5.89
CA THR A 66 -22.00 -5.32 -6.03
C THR A 66 -22.04 -4.23 -7.10
N ALA A 67 -20.88 -3.67 -7.44
CA ALA A 67 -20.76 -2.58 -8.39
C ALA A 67 -21.03 -3.02 -9.85
N PRO A 68 -21.72 -2.20 -10.66
CA PRO A 68 -21.93 -2.48 -12.08
C PRO A 68 -20.61 -2.43 -12.86
N ARG A 69 -20.55 -3.09 -14.03
CA ARG A 69 -19.35 -3.19 -14.89
C ARG A 69 -18.73 -1.86 -15.35
N SER A 70 -19.42 -0.74 -15.15
CA SER A 70 -18.88 0.60 -15.38
C SER A 70 -17.80 0.99 -14.37
N VAL A 71 -17.85 0.44 -13.15
CA VAL A 71 -16.95 0.79 -12.05
C VAL A 71 -15.67 -0.03 -12.12
N LYS A 72 -14.65 0.53 -12.79
CA LYS A 72 -13.36 -0.14 -13.00
C LYS A 72 -12.19 0.50 -12.28
N THR A 73 -12.32 1.78 -11.89
CA THR A 73 -11.25 2.53 -11.21
C THR A 73 -11.63 2.82 -9.76
N TYR A 74 -10.62 3.01 -8.90
CA TYR A 74 -10.85 3.30 -7.48
C TYR A 74 -11.63 4.60 -7.27
N SER A 75 -11.39 5.61 -8.11
CA SER A 75 -12.13 6.88 -8.10
C SER A 75 -13.61 6.73 -8.47
N ASP A 76 -13.91 5.85 -9.42
CA ASP A 76 -15.28 5.52 -9.81
C ASP A 76 -16.00 4.72 -8.72
N LEU A 77 -15.27 3.86 -8.01
CA LEU A 77 -15.78 3.17 -6.82
C LEU A 77 -16.10 4.15 -5.69
N GLY A 78 -15.29 5.20 -5.53
CA GLY A 78 -15.59 6.33 -4.64
C GLY A 78 -16.84 7.11 -5.06
N GLU A 79 -17.04 7.30 -6.37
CA GLU A 79 -18.25 7.92 -6.91
C GLU A 79 -19.50 7.07 -6.64
N PHE A 80 -19.38 5.75 -6.80
CA PHE A 80 -20.46 4.80 -6.54
C PHE A 80 -20.86 4.76 -5.06
N CYS A 81 -19.91 4.88 -4.13
CA CYS A 81 -20.19 4.80 -2.69
C CYS A 81 -20.72 6.11 -2.09
N MET A 82 -20.19 7.26 -2.52
CA MET A 82 -20.40 8.55 -1.82
C MET A 82 -20.74 9.70 -2.80
N GLY A 83 -20.94 9.40 -4.08
CA GLY A 83 -21.23 10.39 -5.12
C GLY A 83 -20.00 11.20 -5.54
N LYS A 84 -20.23 12.37 -6.15
CA LYS A 84 -19.16 13.22 -6.71
C LYS A 84 -18.11 13.64 -5.68
N THR A 85 -18.51 13.85 -4.42
CA THR A 85 -17.56 14.18 -3.34
C THR A 85 -16.58 13.04 -3.06
N GLY A 86 -17.05 11.80 -3.05
CA GLY A 86 -16.22 10.60 -2.92
C GLY A 86 -15.18 10.49 -4.03
N ARG A 87 -15.55 10.79 -5.27
CA ARG A 87 -14.62 10.80 -6.41
C ARG A 87 -13.46 11.78 -6.22
N TYR A 88 -13.76 13.02 -5.83
CA TYR A 88 -12.71 14.03 -5.63
C TYR A 88 -11.78 13.63 -4.47
N LEU A 89 -12.32 13.15 -3.36
CA LEU A 89 -11.51 12.69 -2.22
C LEU A 89 -10.55 11.57 -2.64
N VAL A 90 -11.06 10.53 -3.30
CA VAL A 90 -10.24 9.40 -3.74
C VAL A 90 -9.14 9.84 -4.72
N VAL A 91 -9.46 10.71 -5.68
CA VAL A 91 -8.48 11.23 -6.64
C VAL A 91 -7.38 12.02 -5.93
N ILE A 92 -7.73 12.89 -4.99
CA ILE A 92 -6.74 13.70 -4.25
C ILE A 92 -5.77 12.79 -3.47
N PHE A 93 -6.28 11.82 -2.72
CA PHE A 93 -5.43 10.87 -1.99
C PHE A 93 -4.60 9.98 -2.92
N GLN A 94 -5.14 9.57 -4.06
CA GLN A 94 -4.41 8.78 -5.05
C GLN A 94 -3.27 9.58 -5.68
N MET A 95 -3.51 10.84 -6.03
CA MET A 95 -2.48 11.74 -6.56
C MET A 95 -1.39 12.02 -5.52
N ALA A 96 -1.79 12.24 -4.26
CA ALA A 96 -0.85 12.39 -3.15
C ALA A 96 0.03 11.14 -2.99
N ASN A 97 -0.56 9.94 -2.96
CA ASN A 97 0.20 8.69 -2.89
C ASN A 97 1.17 8.52 -4.06
N CYS A 98 0.73 8.86 -5.27
CA CYS A 98 1.57 8.76 -6.48
C CYS A 98 2.81 9.68 -6.40
N LEU A 99 2.71 10.83 -5.71
CA LEU A 99 3.83 11.74 -5.51
C LEU A 99 4.69 11.35 -4.30
N LEU A 100 4.06 11.01 -3.17
CA LEU A 100 4.76 10.74 -1.91
C LEU A 100 5.57 9.44 -1.96
N VAL A 101 5.05 8.39 -2.61
CA VAL A 101 5.74 7.09 -2.72
C VAL A 101 7.11 7.23 -3.39
N PRO A 102 7.25 7.76 -4.63
CA PRO A 102 8.56 7.92 -5.25
C PRO A 102 9.47 8.87 -4.47
N CYS A 103 8.94 9.95 -3.87
CA CYS A 103 9.72 10.82 -3.01
C CYS A 103 10.32 10.07 -1.81
N ALA A 104 9.52 9.23 -1.13
CA ALA A 104 10.04 8.39 -0.05
C ALA A 104 11.11 7.44 -0.59
N PHE A 105 10.87 6.77 -1.72
CA PHE A 105 11.82 5.85 -2.36
C PHE A 105 13.17 6.51 -2.65
N LEU A 106 13.16 7.73 -3.17
CA LEU A 106 14.38 8.50 -3.42
C LEU A 106 15.11 8.87 -2.13
N VAL A 107 14.38 9.29 -1.09
CA VAL A 107 14.99 9.68 0.19
C VAL A 107 15.62 8.48 0.90
N LEU A 108 14.87 7.39 1.15
CA LEU A 108 15.45 6.22 1.81
C LEU A 108 16.51 5.54 0.93
N GLY A 109 16.29 5.46 -0.38
CA GLY A 109 17.28 4.96 -1.34
C GLY A 109 18.59 5.77 -1.29
N GLY A 110 18.50 7.09 -1.23
CA GLY A 110 19.65 7.97 -1.06
C GLY A 110 20.40 7.71 0.25
N THR A 111 19.68 7.62 1.38
CA THR A 111 20.32 7.34 2.68
C THR A 111 21.00 5.97 2.72
N LEU A 112 20.41 4.96 2.06
CA LEU A 112 21.01 3.64 1.94
C LEU A 112 22.28 3.69 1.08
N LEU A 113 22.26 4.42 -0.02
CA LEU A 113 23.42 4.56 -0.91
C LEU A 113 24.59 5.27 -0.21
N THR A 114 24.32 6.32 0.58
CA THR A 114 25.33 6.98 1.42
C THR A 114 25.89 6.04 2.48
N SER A 115 25.06 5.15 3.05
CA SER A 115 25.48 4.18 4.05
C SER A 115 26.32 3.03 3.45
N LEU A 116 26.05 2.64 2.20
CA LEU A 116 26.78 1.57 1.50
C LEU A 116 28.11 2.04 0.89
N PHE A 117 28.18 3.29 0.41
CA PHE A 117 29.38 3.86 -0.21
C PHE A 117 29.83 5.18 0.48
N PRO A 118 30.22 5.12 1.77
CA PRO A 118 30.50 6.31 2.56
C PRO A 118 31.72 7.12 2.08
N ASP A 119 32.67 6.48 1.37
CA ASP A 119 33.90 7.14 0.91
C ASP A 119 33.84 7.67 -0.53
N THR A 120 32.78 7.33 -1.29
CA THR A 120 32.62 7.81 -2.69
C THR A 120 31.91 9.17 -2.75
N PHE A 121 31.09 9.51 -1.73
CA PHE A 121 30.34 10.77 -1.67
C PHE A 121 30.98 11.84 -0.78
N LYS A 122 32.14 11.57 -0.16
CA LYS A 122 32.93 12.61 0.50
C LYS A 122 33.48 13.55 -0.58
N THR A 123 32.89 14.73 -0.70
CA THR A 123 33.50 15.85 -1.42
C THR A 123 34.88 16.09 -0.81
N ARG A 124 35.93 16.07 -1.64
CA ARG A 124 37.26 16.55 -1.28
C ARG A 124 37.18 18.01 -0.83
#